data_AF-A0A316BC77-F1
#
_entry.id   AF-A0A316BC77-F1
#
_cell.length_a   1.000
_cell.length_b   1.000
_cell.length_c   1.000
_cell.angle_alpha   90.00
_cell.angle_beta   90.00
_cell.angle_gamma   90.00
#
_symmetry.space_group_name_H-M   'P 1'
#
loop_
_entity.id
_entity.type
_entity.pdbx_description
1 polymer ?
#
loop_
_entity_poly.entity_id
_entity_poly.type
_entity_poly.pdbx_seq_one_letter_code
_entity_poly.pdbx_strand_id
1 'polypeptide(L)'
;MPHSSGGGSHSGGSHSSHSSHSGGGSRHSGGGSSSSSSSRRTSSTPFPGCKRYLYYKNDKPCLVYSNYDIRKSDKSQFIASIVICAIVFLPFIILSAIFMVKAFSFPKKIEYSKYKHKTPEFVIEDNLGVFENEANLEKSMEEFYDATGVVPAVITVTNDTWNQDYKSLEAYAYDVYVNRFPDEVHWLFVYSTAEKEGGFDDWYWEGMQGDNTDPVLTTERVDAFTESLNTRLLQRSKYSVDDAFAITFDEYRPVMMKMQVNKKNIILGSVMFITMSAVAGLTIATSKPHKVPEDYKKAVPCELKAVYQASCNFCGGMYIVGMHTGCPHCGAAIPPQSYIQDPQGNIVKIL
;
A
#
# COMPACT_ATOMS: atom_id res chain seq x y z
N MET A 1 -10.04 -20.00 -22.50
CA MET A 1 -9.60 -21.29 -23.11
C MET A 1 -9.00 -22.14 -22.00
N PRO A 2 -9.18 -23.47 -21.96
CA PRO A 2 -8.64 -24.24 -20.85
C PRO A 2 -7.11 -24.25 -20.84
N HIS A 3 -6.53 -24.44 -19.66
CA HIS A 3 -5.10 -24.60 -19.45
C HIS A 3 -4.82 -25.77 -18.49
N SER A 4 -3.63 -26.37 -18.59
CA SER A 4 -3.23 -27.44 -17.69
C SER A 4 -3.22 -26.95 -16.24
N SER A 5 -3.81 -27.75 -15.36
CA SER A 5 -3.75 -27.61 -13.91
C SER A 5 -2.69 -28.54 -13.29
N GLY A 6 -1.80 -29.08 -14.13
CA GLY A 6 -0.82 -30.07 -13.76
C GLY A 6 -1.34 -31.51 -13.83
N GLY A 7 -0.38 -32.43 -13.81
CA GLY A 7 -0.58 -33.87 -13.90
C GLY A 7 0.56 -34.62 -13.22
N GLY A 8 0.44 -35.93 -13.14
CA GLY A 8 1.42 -36.79 -12.49
C GLY A 8 1.50 -38.17 -13.12
N SER A 9 2.59 -38.87 -12.84
CA SER A 9 2.83 -40.23 -13.31
C SER A 9 3.50 -41.06 -12.21
N HIS A 10 3.53 -42.37 -12.41
CA HIS A 10 4.27 -43.31 -11.56
C HIS A 10 5.81 -43.08 -11.56
N SER A 11 6.34 -42.25 -12.49
CA SER A 11 7.75 -41.88 -12.63
C SER A 11 7.97 -40.41 -12.22
N GLY A 12 8.32 -40.20 -10.95
CA GLY A 12 8.29 -38.88 -10.31
C GLY A 12 9.09 -37.76 -11.01
N GLY A 13 8.52 -36.54 -10.98
CA GLY A 13 9.22 -35.31 -11.27
C GLY A 13 8.28 -34.11 -11.40
N SER A 14 8.35 -33.16 -10.45
CA SER A 14 7.66 -31.87 -10.51
C SER A 14 8.61 -30.77 -11.03
N HIS A 15 8.12 -29.96 -11.98
CA HIS A 15 8.87 -28.84 -12.56
C HIS A 15 8.36 -27.49 -12.02
N SER A 16 9.24 -26.77 -11.33
CA SER A 16 9.07 -25.34 -11.02
C SER A 16 9.65 -24.49 -12.14
N SER A 17 8.87 -23.55 -12.68
CA SER A 17 9.32 -22.58 -13.68
C SER A 17 9.89 -21.32 -13.04
N HIS A 18 11.11 -20.96 -13.47
CA HIS A 18 11.76 -19.70 -13.17
C HIS A 18 11.24 -18.58 -14.09
N SER A 19 11.16 -17.36 -13.57
CA SER A 19 11.22 -16.14 -14.38
C SER A 19 12.30 -15.22 -13.82
N SER A 20 13.20 -14.80 -14.71
CA SER A 20 14.19 -13.74 -14.52
C SER A 20 14.00 -12.75 -15.66
N HIS A 21 13.99 -11.45 -15.37
CA HIS A 21 14.41 -10.38 -16.29
C HIS A 21 14.65 -9.05 -15.53
N SER A 22 15.94 -8.70 -15.43
CA SER A 22 16.63 -7.48 -15.92
C SER A 22 15.96 -6.10 -15.96
N GLY A 23 16.77 -5.09 -15.58
CA GLY A 23 16.77 -3.69 -16.05
C GLY A 23 16.22 -2.71 -15.02
N GLY A 24 16.87 -1.62 -14.59
CA GLY A 24 17.96 -0.82 -15.16
C GLY A 24 17.54 0.66 -15.07
N GLY A 25 18.47 1.56 -14.71
CA GLY A 25 18.36 2.99 -15.06
C GLY A 25 18.04 3.97 -13.92
N SER A 26 18.86 5.00 -13.86
CA SER A 26 18.91 6.14 -12.94
C SER A 26 18.27 7.40 -13.55
N ARG A 27 17.93 8.41 -12.71
CA ARG A 27 18.35 9.85 -12.77
C ARG A 27 17.29 10.89 -12.33
N HIS A 28 17.81 11.83 -11.53
CA HIS A 28 17.70 13.31 -11.57
C HIS A 28 16.40 14.11 -11.30
N SER A 29 16.47 14.86 -10.20
CA SER A 29 16.31 16.32 -10.02
C SER A 29 15.21 17.09 -10.77
N GLY A 30 14.34 17.74 -9.99
CA GLY A 30 13.54 18.90 -10.41
C GLY A 30 13.65 20.00 -9.35
N GLY A 31 14.30 21.10 -9.70
CA GLY A 31 14.29 22.34 -8.93
C GLY A 31 12.99 23.10 -9.14
N GLY A 32 12.42 23.61 -8.05
CA GLY A 32 11.21 24.44 -8.05
C GLY A 32 11.54 25.86 -7.64
N SER A 33 11.25 26.79 -8.53
CA SER A 33 11.43 28.23 -8.42
C SER A 33 10.42 28.88 -7.45
N SER A 34 10.94 29.89 -6.76
CA SER A 34 10.30 30.77 -5.78
C SER A 34 9.13 31.57 -6.35
N SER A 35 7.96 31.44 -5.72
CA SER A 35 6.80 32.30 -5.94
C SER A 35 6.82 33.48 -4.95
N SER A 36 6.63 34.67 -5.51
CA SER A 36 6.58 35.96 -4.84
C SER A 36 5.33 36.10 -3.96
N SER A 37 5.48 35.88 -2.65
CA SER A 37 4.52 36.31 -1.63
C SER A 37 5.03 37.60 -0.97
N SER A 38 4.12 38.51 -0.60
CA SER A 38 4.46 39.79 0.02
C SER A 38 5.35 39.55 1.25
N SER A 39 6.64 39.83 1.12
CA SER A 39 7.60 39.41 2.12
C SER A 39 7.41 40.20 3.41
N ARG A 40 7.40 39.45 4.51
CA ARG A 40 7.64 40.01 5.83
C ARG A 40 8.98 40.75 5.79
N ARG A 41 8.94 42.07 5.95
CA ARG A 41 10.11 42.92 5.87
C ARG A 41 10.38 43.49 7.25
N THR A 42 11.61 43.36 7.70
CA THR A 42 12.17 44.09 8.84
C THR A 42 13.30 44.98 8.35
N SER A 43 13.36 46.21 8.83
CA SER A 43 14.39 47.18 8.46
C SER A 43 14.81 47.99 9.67
N SER A 44 16.07 48.42 9.71
CA SER A 44 16.55 49.44 10.65
C SER A 44 16.11 50.85 10.25
N THR A 45 15.64 51.03 9.01
CA THR A 45 15.12 52.30 8.48
C THR A 45 13.62 52.24 8.20
N PRO A 46 12.90 53.37 8.31
CA PRO A 46 11.48 53.44 7.98
C PRO A 46 11.19 53.03 6.53
N PHE A 47 10.06 52.36 6.30
CA PHE A 47 9.56 52.06 4.95
C PHE A 47 8.03 52.15 4.89
N PRO A 48 7.43 52.30 3.69
CA PRO A 48 5.98 52.45 3.54
C PRO A 48 5.20 51.29 4.18
N GLY A 49 4.21 51.62 5.01
CA GLY A 49 3.34 50.64 5.69
C GLY A 49 3.96 49.92 6.90
N CYS A 50 5.13 50.34 7.39
CA CYS A 50 5.76 49.74 8.56
C CYS A 50 5.21 50.28 9.89
N LYS A 51 5.24 49.44 10.92
CA LYS A 51 5.11 49.79 12.34
C LYS A 51 6.48 49.77 12.99
N ARG A 52 6.72 50.67 13.94
CA ARG A 52 7.98 50.76 14.68
C ARG A 52 7.86 50.06 16.02
N TYR A 53 8.86 49.24 16.34
CA TYR A 53 8.98 48.51 17.59
C TYR A 53 10.28 48.91 18.30
N LEU A 54 10.19 49.12 19.61
CA LEU A 54 11.31 49.32 20.53
C LEU A 54 11.62 48.02 21.25
N TYR A 55 12.88 47.61 21.25
CA TYR A 55 13.38 46.55 22.11
C TYR A 55 14.73 46.96 22.70
N TYR A 56 15.16 46.28 23.75
CA TYR A 56 16.44 46.53 24.41
C TYR A 56 17.39 45.38 24.17
N LYS A 57 18.63 45.71 23.80
CA LYS A 57 19.72 44.74 23.65
C LYS A 57 20.98 45.32 24.27
N ASN A 58 21.57 44.60 25.22
CA ASN A 58 22.75 45.02 25.97
C ASN A 58 22.58 46.43 26.59
N ASP A 59 21.48 46.62 27.32
CA ASP A 59 21.12 47.89 28.00
C ASP A 59 20.98 49.12 27.09
N LYS A 60 20.85 48.93 25.77
CA LYS A 60 20.65 50.00 24.79
C LYS A 60 19.32 49.86 24.07
N PRO A 61 18.58 50.97 23.86
CA PRO A 61 17.36 50.95 23.06
C PRO A 61 17.69 50.73 21.58
N CYS A 62 16.99 49.78 20.95
CA CYS A 62 17.06 49.50 19.53
C CYS A 62 15.68 49.63 18.90
N LEU A 63 15.61 50.31 17.75
CA LEU A 63 14.38 50.49 16.99
C LEU A 63 14.41 49.60 15.75
N VAL A 64 13.30 48.92 15.48
CA VAL A 64 13.11 48.13 14.27
C VAL A 64 11.75 48.46 13.64
N TYR A 65 11.72 48.53 12.31
CA TYR A 65 10.52 48.79 11.53
C TYR A 65 10.07 47.49 10.86
N SER A 66 8.79 47.17 10.95
CA SER A 66 8.23 45.93 10.40
C SER A 66 6.80 46.10 9.90
N ASN A 67 6.44 45.41 8.81
CA ASN A 67 5.06 45.34 8.31
C ASN A 67 4.22 44.22 8.95
N TYR A 68 4.76 43.52 9.96
CA TYR A 68 4.08 42.45 10.70
C TYR A 68 4.39 42.55 12.21
N ASP A 69 3.67 41.76 13.03
CA ASP A 69 3.96 41.67 14.46
C ASP A 69 5.22 40.81 14.70
N ILE A 70 6.34 41.47 14.96
CA ILE A 70 7.65 40.83 15.18
C ILE A 70 7.69 39.92 16.41
N ARG A 71 6.72 40.05 17.33
CA ARG A 71 6.61 39.22 18.54
C ARG A 71 6.06 37.83 18.22
N LYS A 72 5.41 37.65 17.07
CA LYS A 72 4.76 36.39 16.67
C LYS A 72 5.63 35.63 15.67
N SER A 73 5.83 34.34 15.93
CA SER A 73 6.55 33.44 15.03
C SER A 73 5.81 33.31 13.70
N ASP A 74 6.57 33.31 12.60
CA ASP A 74 5.99 32.96 11.31
C ASP A 74 5.75 31.46 11.20
N LYS A 75 4.47 31.07 11.25
CA LYS A 75 4.05 29.68 11.03
C LYS A 75 3.69 29.40 9.56
N SER A 76 3.70 30.42 8.67
CA SER A 76 3.25 30.26 7.28
C SER A 76 4.06 29.23 6.52
N GLN A 77 5.39 29.22 6.69
CA GLN A 77 6.28 28.23 6.08
C GLN A 77 6.05 26.81 6.61
N PHE A 78 5.80 26.67 7.91
CA PHE A 78 5.49 25.37 8.52
C PHE A 78 4.13 24.84 8.03
N ILE A 79 3.09 25.70 7.99
CA ILE A 79 1.76 25.34 7.49
C ILE A 79 1.82 25.00 5.98
N ALA A 80 2.51 25.81 5.18
CA ALA A 80 2.70 25.56 3.75
C ALA A 80 3.41 24.22 3.52
N SER A 81 4.45 23.92 4.32
CA SER A 81 5.14 22.62 4.26
C SER A 81 4.21 21.46 4.57
N ILE A 82 3.36 21.54 5.60
CA ILE A 82 2.35 20.50 5.89
C ILE A 82 1.37 20.33 4.73
N VAL A 83 0.86 21.43 4.16
CA VAL A 83 -0.10 21.37 3.05
C VAL A 83 0.53 20.74 1.81
N ILE A 84 1.77 21.13 1.47
CA ILE A 84 2.52 20.55 0.36
C ILE A 84 2.77 19.07 0.62
N CYS A 85 3.19 18.70 1.83
CA CYS A 85 3.38 17.31 2.22
C CYS A 85 2.08 16.51 2.09
N ALA A 86 0.94 17.05 2.52
CA ALA A 86 -0.34 16.38 2.35
C ALA A 86 -0.66 16.17 0.87
N ILE A 87 -0.56 17.20 0.03
CA ILE A 87 -0.86 17.08 -1.41
C ILE A 87 0.06 16.07 -2.10
N VAL A 88 1.35 16.08 -1.77
CA VAL A 88 2.35 15.21 -2.41
C VAL A 88 2.28 13.77 -1.90
N PHE A 89 2.19 13.55 -0.58
CA PHE A 89 2.31 12.21 0.01
C PHE A 89 0.97 11.48 0.20
N LEU A 90 -0.16 12.20 0.33
CA LEU A 90 -1.49 11.57 0.42
C LEU A 90 -1.81 10.60 -0.73
N PRO A 91 -1.54 10.90 -2.02
CA PRO A 91 -1.80 9.93 -3.09
C PRO A 91 -0.96 8.66 -2.93
N PHE A 92 0.27 8.74 -2.41
CA PHE A 92 1.10 7.56 -2.15
C PHE A 92 0.61 6.75 -0.96
N ILE A 93 0.09 7.39 0.08
CA ILE A 93 -0.54 6.70 1.22
C ILE A 93 -1.79 5.95 0.74
N ILE A 94 -2.63 6.59 -0.08
CA ILE A 94 -3.80 5.94 -0.69
C ILE A 94 -3.38 4.76 -1.56
N LEU A 95 -2.35 4.93 -2.40
CA LEU A 95 -1.83 3.87 -3.25
C LEU A 95 -1.31 2.68 -2.42
N SER A 96 -0.58 2.93 -1.34
CA SER A 96 -0.14 1.90 -0.40
C SER A 96 -1.34 1.15 0.23
N ALA A 97 -2.39 1.87 0.62
CA ALA A 97 -3.61 1.25 1.14
C ALA A 97 -4.29 0.36 0.08
N ILE A 98 -4.30 0.76 -1.19
CA ILE A 98 -4.82 -0.07 -2.29
C ILE A 98 -4.01 -1.36 -2.43
N PHE A 99 -2.68 -1.30 -2.34
CA PHE A 99 -1.83 -2.50 -2.34
C PHE A 99 -2.13 -3.42 -1.15
N MET A 100 -2.36 -2.86 0.03
CA MET A 100 -2.76 -3.63 1.22
C MET A 100 -4.12 -4.31 1.05
N VAL A 101 -5.12 -3.62 0.48
CA VAL A 101 -6.43 -4.23 0.18
C VAL A 101 -6.29 -5.34 -0.85
N LYS A 102 -5.53 -5.11 -1.94
CA LYS A 102 -5.22 -6.11 -2.96
C LYS A 102 -4.35 -7.27 -2.44
N ALA A 103 -3.82 -7.18 -1.22
CA ALA A 103 -3.12 -8.30 -0.62
C ALA A 103 -4.08 -9.40 -0.17
N PHE A 104 -5.35 -9.08 0.08
CA PHE A 104 -6.35 -10.04 0.51
C PHE A 104 -7.27 -10.38 -0.66
N SER A 105 -7.23 -11.64 -1.12
CA SER A 105 -8.18 -12.16 -2.10
C SER A 105 -9.16 -13.11 -1.42
N PHE A 106 -10.44 -12.78 -1.52
CA PHE A 106 -11.53 -13.63 -1.06
C PHE A 106 -12.07 -14.40 -2.27
N PRO A 107 -11.95 -15.74 -2.30
CA PRO A 107 -12.59 -16.55 -3.33
C PRO A 107 -14.09 -16.31 -3.26
N LYS A 108 -14.70 -16.08 -4.41
CA LYS A 108 -16.16 -16.04 -4.54
C LYS A 108 -16.58 -17.31 -5.24
N LYS A 109 -17.60 -17.97 -4.69
CA LYS A 109 -18.23 -19.10 -5.36
C LYS A 109 -18.65 -18.68 -6.77
N ILE A 110 -18.36 -19.51 -7.76
CA ILE A 110 -18.74 -19.26 -9.14
C ILE A 110 -20.25 -19.46 -9.28
N GLU A 111 -20.93 -18.43 -9.79
CA GLU A 111 -22.37 -18.49 -10.01
C GLU A 111 -22.67 -19.14 -11.36
N TYR A 112 -22.92 -20.45 -11.35
CA TYR A 112 -23.19 -21.23 -12.56
C TYR A 112 -24.39 -20.70 -13.38
N SER A 113 -25.34 -20.01 -12.73
CA SER A 113 -26.52 -19.39 -13.37
C SER A 113 -26.21 -18.38 -14.48
N LYS A 114 -24.95 -17.90 -14.58
CA LYS A 114 -24.50 -16.99 -15.65
C LYS A 114 -24.14 -17.73 -16.94
N TYR A 115 -23.99 -19.06 -16.88
CA TYR A 115 -23.60 -19.90 -18.00
C TYR A 115 -24.84 -20.56 -18.61
N LYS A 116 -24.89 -20.63 -19.94
CA LYS A 116 -26.10 -20.88 -20.75
C LYS A 116 -26.77 -22.25 -20.56
N HIS A 117 -26.22 -23.13 -19.72
CA HIS A 117 -26.74 -24.48 -19.44
C HIS A 117 -27.29 -24.53 -18.02
N LYS A 118 -28.55 -24.96 -17.86
CA LYS A 118 -29.34 -24.75 -16.63
C LYS A 118 -28.99 -25.70 -15.48
N THR A 119 -28.03 -26.59 -15.64
CA THR A 119 -27.55 -27.52 -14.61
C THR A 119 -26.08 -27.84 -14.86
N PRO A 120 -25.23 -27.91 -13.82
CA PRO A 120 -23.88 -28.44 -13.96
C PRO A 120 -23.96 -29.90 -14.45
N GLU A 121 -23.11 -30.26 -15.42
CA GLU A 121 -23.00 -31.63 -15.92
C GLU A 121 -21.78 -32.28 -15.27
N PHE A 122 -22.00 -33.14 -14.28
CA PHE A 122 -20.93 -33.94 -13.70
C PHE A 122 -20.62 -35.10 -14.64
N VAL A 123 -19.38 -35.16 -15.11
CA VAL A 123 -18.92 -36.23 -16.01
C VAL A 123 -18.03 -37.17 -15.20
N ILE A 124 -18.48 -38.40 -15.04
CA ILE A 124 -17.68 -39.52 -14.49
C ILE A 124 -17.75 -40.63 -15.53
N GLU A 125 -16.59 -40.96 -16.12
CA GLU A 125 -16.49 -42.00 -17.13
C GLU A 125 -15.40 -43.00 -16.77
N ASP A 126 -15.82 -44.20 -16.38
CA ASP A 126 -14.89 -45.30 -16.09
C ASP A 126 -14.75 -46.26 -17.28
N ASN A 127 -14.05 -45.84 -18.32
CA ASN A 127 -13.82 -46.70 -19.49
C ASN A 127 -12.88 -47.89 -19.20
N LEU A 128 -12.22 -47.91 -18.04
CA LEU A 128 -11.24 -48.92 -17.65
C LEU A 128 -11.73 -49.89 -16.56
N GLY A 129 -12.87 -49.61 -15.92
CA GLY A 129 -13.33 -50.39 -14.77
C GLY A 129 -12.38 -50.28 -13.56
N VAL A 130 -11.77 -49.10 -13.36
CA VAL A 130 -10.83 -48.84 -12.25
C VAL A 130 -11.48 -48.16 -11.04
N PHE A 131 -12.75 -47.76 -11.15
CA PHE A 131 -13.52 -47.21 -10.04
C PHE A 131 -14.21 -48.32 -9.25
N GLU A 132 -14.05 -48.28 -7.93
CA GLU A 132 -14.68 -49.24 -7.02
C GLU A 132 -15.99 -48.69 -6.42
N ASN A 133 -16.06 -47.37 -6.23
CA ASN A 133 -17.18 -46.65 -5.61
C ASN A 133 -17.45 -45.30 -6.28
N GLU A 134 -17.96 -45.36 -7.51
CA GLU A 134 -18.32 -44.19 -8.32
C GLU A 134 -19.28 -43.22 -7.59
N ALA A 135 -20.23 -43.75 -6.82
CA ALA A 135 -21.19 -42.94 -6.07
C ALA A 135 -20.55 -42.06 -5.00
N ASN A 136 -19.45 -42.51 -4.38
CA ASN A 136 -18.70 -41.70 -3.42
C ASN A 136 -17.95 -40.57 -4.12
N LEU A 137 -17.36 -40.86 -5.28
CA LEU A 137 -16.71 -39.84 -6.11
C LEU A 137 -17.70 -38.78 -6.59
N GLU A 138 -18.84 -39.20 -7.11
CA GLU A 138 -19.92 -38.30 -7.55
C GLU A 138 -20.33 -37.35 -6.42
N LYS A 139 -20.61 -37.90 -5.24
CA LYS A 139 -20.97 -37.11 -4.06
C LYS A 139 -19.88 -36.10 -3.69
N SER A 140 -18.60 -36.49 -3.66
CA SER A 140 -17.51 -35.56 -3.36
C SER A 140 -17.37 -34.46 -4.41
N MET A 141 -17.62 -34.76 -5.69
CA MET A 141 -17.62 -33.77 -6.77
C MET A 141 -18.78 -32.78 -6.66
N GLU A 142 -19.99 -33.26 -6.32
CA GLU A 142 -21.16 -32.41 -6.03
C GLU A 142 -20.90 -31.49 -4.84
N GLU A 143 -20.38 -32.04 -3.73
CA GLU A 143 -20.04 -31.28 -2.54
C GLU A 143 -18.94 -30.23 -2.81
N PHE A 144 -18.00 -30.53 -3.69
CA PHE A 144 -16.98 -29.59 -4.14
C PHE A 144 -17.59 -28.45 -4.96
N TYR A 145 -18.48 -28.76 -5.91
CA TYR A 145 -19.25 -27.78 -6.68
C TYR A 145 -20.10 -26.90 -5.78
N ASP A 146 -20.77 -27.48 -4.78
CA ASP A 146 -21.63 -26.72 -3.86
C ASP A 146 -20.85 -25.68 -3.05
N ALA A 147 -19.59 -25.95 -2.71
CA ALA A 147 -18.74 -24.99 -2.03
C ALA A 147 -18.13 -23.94 -2.99
N THR A 148 -17.72 -24.37 -4.18
CA THR A 148 -16.81 -23.59 -5.04
C THR A 148 -17.46 -23.03 -6.31
N GLY A 149 -18.48 -23.71 -6.83
CA GLY A 149 -19.13 -23.45 -8.11
C GLY A 149 -18.34 -23.98 -9.33
N VAL A 150 -17.18 -24.61 -9.11
CA VAL A 150 -16.40 -25.31 -10.13
C VAL A 150 -17.01 -26.69 -10.34
N VAL A 151 -17.12 -27.14 -11.59
CA VAL A 151 -17.69 -28.46 -11.94
C VAL A 151 -16.56 -29.46 -12.21
N PRO A 152 -16.26 -30.40 -11.30
CA PRO A 152 -15.26 -31.42 -11.60
C PRO A 152 -15.77 -32.40 -12.67
N ALA A 153 -14.85 -32.95 -13.45
CA ALA A 153 -15.10 -34.06 -14.38
C ALA A 153 -13.93 -35.05 -14.30
N VAL A 154 -14.20 -36.36 -14.29
CA VAL A 154 -13.17 -37.41 -14.22
C VAL A 154 -13.43 -38.44 -15.31
N ILE A 155 -12.44 -38.68 -16.15
CA ILE A 155 -12.51 -39.63 -17.27
C ILE A 155 -11.31 -40.57 -17.18
N THR A 156 -11.53 -41.87 -17.35
CA THR A 156 -10.46 -42.87 -17.46
C THR A 156 -10.27 -43.32 -18.91
N VAL A 157 -9.02 -43.50 -19.34
CA VAL A 157 -8.65 -43.90 -20.71
C VAL A 157 -7.45 -44.85 -20.71
N THR A 158 -7.29 -45.68 -21.74
CA THR A 158 -6.07 -46.50 -21.84
C THR A 158 -4.90 -45.65 -22.30
N ASN A 159 -3.66 -46.04 -21.95
CA ASN A 159 -2.46 -45.37 -22.48
C ASN A 159 -2.45 -45.35 -24.02
N ASP A 160 -2.94 -46.42 -24.67
CA ASP A 160 -3.02 -46.52 -26.12
C ASP A 160 -4.00 -45.52 -26.75
N THR A 161 -5.04 -45.09 -26.01
CA THR A 161 -6.07 -44.15 -26.50
C THR A 161 -5.48 -42.82 -26.94
N TRP A 162 -4.45 -42.33 -26.23
CA TRP A 162 -3.86 -41.02 -26.51
C TRP A 162 -2.44 -41.11 -27.06
N ASN A 163 -1.64 -42.11 -26.68
CA ASN A 163 -0.22 -42.18 -27.01
C ASN A 163 0.06 -42.45 -28.51
N GLN A 164 -0.97 -42.83 -29.29
CA GLN A 164 -0.85 -43.01 -30.74
C GLN A 164 -0.96 -41.69 -31.51
N ASP A 165 -1.93 -40.85 -31.15
CA ASP A 165 -2.29 -39.65 -31.90
C ASP A 165 -1.80 -38.35 -31.24
N TYR A 166 -1.43 -38.39 -29.96
CA TYR A 166 -1.03 -37.23 -29.17
C TYR A 166 0.40 -37.37 -28.64
N LYS A 167 1.09 -36.22 -28.53
CA LYS A 167 2.46 -36.15 -28.00
C LYS A 167 2.54 -36.26 -26.47
N SER A 168 1.43 -35.99 -25.78
CA SER A 168 1.33 -36.01 -24.33
C SER A 168 -0.13 -36.18 -23.91
N LEU A 169 -0.34 -36.67 -22.69
CA LEU A 169 -1.66 -36.72 -22.06
C LEU A 169 -2.28 -35.33 -21.94
N GLU A 170 -1.47 -34.29 -21.73
CA GLU A 170 -1.91 -32.88 -21.74
C GLU A 170 -2.55 -32.45 -23.06
N ALA A 171 -1.94 -32.80 -24.19
CA ALA A 171 -2.50 -32.44 -25.50
C ALA A 171 -3.84 -33.16 -25.75
N TYR A 172 -3.95 -34.41 -25.31
CA TYR A 172 -5.20 -35.17 -25.37
C TYR A 172 -6.28 -34.58 -24.45
N ALA A 173 -5.94 -34.32 -23.18
CA ALA A 173 -6.85 -33.77 -22.20
C ALA A 173 -7.36 -32.38 -22.62
N TYR A 174 -6.51 -31.56 -23.24
CA TYR A 174 -6.92 -30.28 -23.82
C TYR A 174 -7.98 -30.46 -24.91
N ASP A 175 -7.77 -31.39 -25.84
CA ASP A 175 -8.74 -31.65 -26.92
C ASP A 175 -10.07 -32.19 -26.36
N VAL A 176 -10.01 -33.12 -25.40
CA VAL A 176 -11.20 -33.60 -24.67
C VAL A 176 -11.93 -32.42 -24.01
N TYR A 177 -11.22 -31.51 -23.34
CA TYR A 177 -11.84 -30.37 -22.68
C TYR A 177 -12.55 -29.46 -23.69
N VAL A 178 -11.85 -28.99 -24.72
CA VAL A 178 -12.38 -27.98 -25.66
C VAL A 178 -13.59 -28.51 -26.42
N ASN A 179 -13.61 -29.80 -26.75
CA ASN A 179 -14.72 -30.42 -27.47
C ASN A 179 -15.94 -30.68 -26.58
N ARG A 180 -15.75 -30.80 -25.26
CA ARG A 180 -16.78 -31.28 -24.33
C ARG A 180 -17.35 -30.20 -23.41
N PHE A 181 -16.53 -29.24 -23.00
CA PHE A 181 -16.87 -28.24 -21.99
C PHE A 181 -16.75 -26.81 -22.53
N PRO A 182 -17.80 -26.26 -23.15
CA PRO A 182 -17.76 -24.92 -23.75
C PRO A 182 -17.89 -23.76 -22.75
N ASP A 183 -18.14 -24.04 -21.45
CA ASP A 183 -18.48 -23.04 -20.44
C ASP A 183 -17.28 -22.52 -19.62
N GLU A 184 -16.11 -23.15 -19.77
CA GLU A 184 -14.86 -22.85 -19.07
C GLU A 184 -14.97 -22.85 -17.53
N VAL A 185 -15.99 -23.48 -16.97
CA VAL A 185 -16.18 -23.63 -15.50
C VAL A 185 -15.97 -25.07 -15.03
N HIS A 186 -15.63 -25.97 -15.95
CA HIS A 186 -15.24 -27.34 -15.65
C HIS A 186 -13.78 -27.46 -15.24
N TRP A 187 -13.49 -28.45 -14.40
CA TRP A 187 -12.16 -28.92 -14.09
C TRP A 187 -12.08 -30.42 -14.41
N LEU A 188 -11.51 -30.74 -15.57
CA LEU A 188 -11.41 -32.09 -16.10
C LEU A 188 -10.16 -32.78 -15.54
N PHE A 189 -10.28 -34.04 -15.20
CA PHE A 189 -9.18 -34.95 -14.90
C PHE A 189 -9.25 -36.13 -15.86
N VAL A 190 -8.16 -36.38 -16.58
CA VAL A 190 -7.99 -37.56 -17.41
C VAL A 190 -6.99 -38.48 -16.73
N TYR A 191 -7.46 -39.63 -16.25
CA TYR A 191 -6.62 -40.68 -15.70
C TYR A 191 -6.34 -41.74 -16.77
N SER A 192 -5.08 -42.10 -16.96
CA SER A 192 -4.66 -43.06 -17.96
C SER A 192 -3.85 -44.17 -17.34
N THR A 193 -4.10 -45.42 -17.73
CA THR A 193 -3.24 -46.53 -17.38
C THR A 193 -3.21 -47.59 -18.49
N ALA A 194 -2.19 -48.44 -18.48
CA ALA A 194 -2.16 -49.62 -19.34
C ALA A 194 -3.27 -50.60 -18.92
N GLU A 195 -3.77 -51.40 -19.86
CA GLU A 195 -4.64 -52.52 -19.51
C GLU A 195 -3.89 -53.45 -18.54
N LYS A 196 -4.58 -53.95 -17.51
CA LYS A 196 -4.00 -54.71 -16.39
C LYS A 196 -3.36 -56.03 -16.85
N GLU A 197 -2.14 -55.97 -17.37
CA GLU A 197 -1.30 -57.15 -17.63
C GLU A 197 -0.02 -57.08 -16.79
N GLY A 198 0.09 -57.96 -15.79
CA GLY A 198 1.42 -58.40 -15.30
C GLY A 198 2.16 -57.53 -14.29
N GLY A 199 1.47 -56.70 -13.49
CA GLY A 199 1.99 -56.25 -12.19
C GLY A 199 2.83 -54.96 -12.17
N PHE A 200 2.87 -54.20 -13.26
CA PHE A 200 3.39 -52.82 -13.26
C PHE A 200 2.29 -51.87 -13.75
N ASP A 201 1.75 -51.05 -12.84
CA ASP A 201 0.76 -50.02 -13.17
C ASP A 201 1.47 -48.79 -13.74
N ASP A 202 1.66 -48.75 -15.07
CA ASP A 202 2.11 -47.55 -15.79
C ASP A 202 0.95 -46.57 -15.93
N TRP A 203 0.71 -45.77 -14.89
CA TRP A 203 -0.34 -44.76 -14.86
C TRP A 203 0.17 -43.34 -15.00
N TYR A 204 -0.70 -42.50 -15.57
CA TYR A 204 -0.58 -41.06 -15.77
C TYR A 204 -1.91 -40.41 -15.40
N TRP A 205 -1.90 -39.14 -15.03
CA TRP A 205 -3.10 -38.32 -15.04
C TRP A 205 -2.78 -36.88 -15.39
N GLU A 206 -3.74 -36.19 -15.96
CA GLU A 206 -3.65 -34.78 -16.27
C GLU A 206 -4.95 -34.06 -15.87
N GLY A 207 -4.82 -32.89 -15.25
CA GLY A 207 -5.93 -31.98 -14.99
C GLY A 207 -5.97 -30.82 -16.00
N MET A 208 -7.16 -30.49 -16.49
CA MET A 208 -7.44 -29.35 -17.38
C MET A 208 -8.47 -28.42 -16.75
N GLN A 209 -8.07 -27.18 -16.55
CA GLN A 209 -8.84 -26.14 -15.88
C GLN A 209 -9.38 -25.13 -16.89
N GLY A 210 -10.66 -24.76 -16.77
CA GLY A 210 -11.21 -23.63 -17.53
C GLY A 210 -10.90 -22.27 -16.89
N ASP A 211 -10.63 -21.26 -17.70
CA ASP A 211 -10.24 -19.90 -17.23
C ASP A 211 -11.24 -19.25 -16.26
N ASN A 212 -12.53 -19.57 -16.35
CA ASN A 212 -13.52 -18.98 -15.43
C ASN A 212 -13.42 -19.55 -14.01
N THR A 213 -12.60 -20.58 -13.81
CA THR A 213 -12.36 -21.19 -12.50
C THR A 213 -11.20 -20.55 -11.73
N ASP A 214 -10.31 -19.79 -12.38
CA ASP A 214 -9.11 -19.18 -11.79
C ASP A 214 -9.31 -18.38 -10.50
N PRO A 215 -10.44 -17.65 -10.31
CA PRO A 215 -10.70 -16.96 -9.05
C PRO A 215 -10.77 -17.90 -7.83
N VAL A 216 -11.07 -19.18 -8.07
CA VAL A 216 -11.14 -20.26 -7.08
C VAL A 216 -9.91 -21.16 -7.20
N LEU A 217 -9.62 -21.67 -8.39
CA LEU A 217 -8.52 -22.58 -8.68
C LEU A 217 -7.23 -21.82 -9.02
N THR A 218 -6.66 -21.15 -8.03
CA THR A 218 -5.36 -20.49 -8.19
C THR A 218 -4.25 -21.53 -8.26
N THR A 219 -3.15 -21.22 -8.96
CA THR A 219 -1.96 -22.10 -9.07
C THR A 219 -1.52 -22.72 -7.73
N GLU A 220 -1.40 -21.94 -6.66
CA GLU A 220 -0.98 -22.46 -5.34
C GLU A 220 -1.93 -23.53 -4.77
N ARG A 221 -3.24 -23.40 -5.01
CA ARG A 221 -4.24 -24.36 -4.53
C ARG A 221 -4.27 -25.61 -5.39
N VAL A 222 -4.16 -25.41 -6.69
CA VAL A 222 -4.09 -26.47 -7.68
C VAL A 222 -2.83 -27.31 -7.45
N ASP A 223 -1.66 -26.70 -7.26
CA ASP A 223 -0.42 -27.40 -6.97
C ASP A 223 -0.55 -28.28 -5.71
N ALA A 224 -1.14 -27.74 -4.64
CA ALA A 224 -1.36 -28.48 -3.40
C ALA A 224 -2.36 -29.64 -3.57
N PHE A 225 -3.44 -29.42 -4.33
CA PHE A 225 -4.40 -30.47 -4.71
C PHE A 225 -3.69 -31.57 -5.50
N THR A 226 -2.95 -31.20 -6.55
CA THR A 226 -2.20 -32.07 -7.45
C THR A 226 -1.18 -32.91 -6.69
N GLU A 227 -0.41 -32.31 -5.78
CA GLU A 227 0.55 -33.05 -4.93
C GLU A 227 -0.16 -34.09 -4.05
N SER A 228 -1.31 -33.72 -3.48
CA SER A 228 -2.09 -34.58 -2.60
C SER A 228 -2.75 -35.74 -3.36
N LEU A 229 -3.36 -35.45 -4.51
CA LEU A 229 -3.93 -36.46 -5.40
C LEU A 229 -2.85 -37.43 -5.87
N ASN A 230 -1.72 -36.92 -6.37
CA ASN A 230 -0.61 -37.74 -6.84
C ASN A 230 -0.07 -38.66 -5.73
N THR A 231 0.06 -38.14 -4.51
CA THR A 231 0.47 -38.93 -3.33
C THR A 231 -0.50 -40.08 -3.03
N ARG A 232 -1.82 -39.85 -3.16
CA ARG A 232 -2.83 -40.90 -2.97
C ARG A 232 -2.81 -41.92 -4.08
N LEU A 233 -2.66 -41.48 -5.34
CA LEU A 233 -2.54 -42.37 -6.49
C LEU A 233 -1.28 -43.25 -6.43
N LEU A 234 -0.20 -42.78 -5.81
CA LEU A 234 0.99 -43.61 -5.52
C LEU A 234 0.72 -44.70 -4.46
N GLN A 235 -0.29 -44.52 -3.60
CA GLN A 235 -0.67 -45.44 -2.54
C GLN A 235 -1.84 -46.34 -2.97
N ARG A 236 -1.75 -46.97 -4.15
CA ARG A 236 -2.79 -47.86 -4.72
C ARG A 236 -3.22 -49.01 -3.81
N SER A 237 -2.37 -49.46 -2.90
CA SER A 237 -2.71 -50.49 -1.89
C SER A 237 -3.65 -49.99 -0.79
N LYS A 238 -3.83 -48.67 -0.69
CA LYS A 238 -4.65 -48.01 0.32
C LYS A 238 -5.86 -47.29 -0.27
N TYR A 239 -5.74 -46.73 -1.47
CA TYR A 239 -6.80 -45.97 -2.13
C TYR A 239 -7.04 -46.47 -3.56
N SER A 240 -8.31 -46.73 -3.89
CA SER A 240 -8.77 -46.91 -5.27
C SER A 240 -8.66 -45.58 -6.05
N VAL A 241 -8.90 -45.57 -7.38
CA VAL A 241 -8.68 -44.35 -8.19
C VAL A 241 -9.72 -43.31 -7.78
N ASP A 242 -10.97 -43.74 -7.72
CA ASP A 242 -12.12 -42.98 -7.25
C ASP A 242 -11.95 -42.49 -5.81
N ASP A 243 -11.49 -43.32 -4.87
CA ASP A 243 -11.22 -42.87 -3.49
C ASP A 243 -10.13 -41.81 -3.43
N ALA A 244 -9.07 -41.94 -4.25
CA ALA A 244 -8.00 -40.94 -4.29
C ALA A 244 -8.54 -39.57 -4.74
N PHE A 245 -9.41 -39.53 -5.75
CA PHE A 245 -10.09 -38.31 -6.17
C PHE A 245 -11.07 -37.79 -5.11
N ALA A 246 -11.99 -38.63 -4.64
CA ALA A 246 -13.04 -38.27 -3.69
C ALA A 246 -12.46 -37.65 -2.41
N ILE A 247 -11.47 -38.32 -1.79
CA ILE A 247 -10.82 -37.82 -0.57
C ILE A 247 -10.07 -36.51 -0.83
N THR A 248 -9.44 -36.37 -1.99
CA THR A 248 -8.72 -35.12 -2.33
C THR A 248 -9.71 -33.96 -2.52
N PHE A 249 -10.83 -34.18 -3.20
CA PHE A 249 -11.90 -33.17 -3.31
C PHE A 249 -12.43 -32.78 -1.93
N ASP A 250 -12.73 -33.74 -1.07
CA ASP A 250 -13.26 -33.47 0.27
C ASP A 250 -12.30 -32.65 1.13
N GLU A 251 -11.00 -32.99 1.11
CA GLU A 251 -9.97 -32.30 1.89
C GLU A 251 -9.71 -30.88 1.36
N TYR A 252 -9.66 -30.71 0.04
CA TYR A 252 -9.30 -29.43 -0.57
C TYR A 252 -10.49 -28.51 -0.83
N ARG A 253 -11.73 -29.01 -0.81
CA ARG A 253 -12.95 -28.19 -0.85
C ARG A 253 -12.88 -26.95 0.08
N PRO A 254 -12.61 -27.07 1.40
CA PRO A 254 -12.49 -25.90 2.26
C PRO A 254 -11.23 -25.07 1.97
N VAL A 255 -10.16 -25.66 1.44
CA VAL A 255 -8.91 -24.97 1.09
C VAL A 255 -9.13 -24.03 -0.11
N MET A 256 -9.93 -24.45 -1.09
CA MET A 256 -10.27 -23.66 -2.27
C MET A 256 -10.97 -22.34 -1.94
N MET A 257 -11.68 -22.29 -0.80
CA MET A 257 -12.44 -21.11 -0.38
C MET A 257 -11.75 -20.28 0.73
N LYS A 258 -10.55 -20.66 1.18
CA LYS A 258 -9.82 -19.88 2.19
C LYS A 258 -9.31 -18.56 1.63
N MET A 259 -9.38 -17.50 2.44
CA MET A 259 -8.76 -16.21 2.12
C MET A 259 -7.28 -16.39 1.80
N GLN A 260 -6.85 -15.84 0.66
CA GLN A 260 -5.44 -15.82 0.27
C GLN A 260 -4.80 -14.49 0.60
N VAL A 261 -3.52 -14.58 0.96
CA VAL A 261 -2.69 -13.43 1.33
C VAL A 261 -1.52 -13.33 0.36
N ASN A 262 -1.58 -12.36 -0.54
CA ASN A 262 -0.47 -12.04 -1.42
C ASN A 262 0.62 -11.30 -0.65
N LYS A 263 1.62 -12.06 -0.18
CA LYS A 263 2.76 -11.54 0.58
C LYS A 263 3.52 -10.44 -0.17
N LYS A 264 3.61 -10.50 -1.50
CA LYS A 264 4.29 -9.47 -2.32
C LYS A 264 3.59 -8.13 -2.19
N ASN A 265 2.25 -8.13 -2.25
CA ASN A 265 1.44 -6.91 -2.09
C ASN A 265 1.53 -6.34 -0.67
N ILE A 266 1.59 -7.18 0.38
CA ILE A 266 1.83 -6.73 1.76
C ILE A 266 3.18 -6.04 1.87
N ILE A 267 4.24 -6.70 1.39
CA ILE A 267 5.61 -6.17 1.48
C ILE A 267 5.70 -4.84 0.73
N LEU A 268 5.24 -4.80 -0.52
CA LEU A 268 5.26 -3.58 -1.33
C LEU A 268 4.45 -2.45 -0.68
N GLY A 269 3.22 -2.73 -0.24
CA GLY A 269 2.36 -1.76 0.44
C GLY A 269 3.01 -1.19 1.70
N SER A 270 3.57 -2.07 2.55
CA SER A 270 4.23 -1.69 3.81
C SER A 270 5.49 -0.83 3.59
N VAL A 271 6.35 -1.22 2.63
CA VAL A 271 7.56 -0.47 2.30
C VAL A 271 7.22 0.91 1.76
N MET A 272 6.23 1.01 0.87
CA MET A 272 5.75 2.31 0.38
C MET A 272 5.21 3.20 1.50
N PHE A 273 4.42 2.63 2.42
CA PHE A 273 3.87 3.39 3.55
C PHE A 273 4.97 3.94 4.46
N ILE A 274 5.91 3.09 4.88
CA ILE A 274 6.99 3.46 5.81
C ILE A 274 7.91 4.49 5.17
N THR A 275 8.34 4.26 3.92
CA THR A 275 9.26 5.16 3.22
C THR A 275 8.63 6.54 3.01
N MET A 276 7.39 6.61 2.54
CA MET A 276 6.70 7.90 2.33
C MET A 276 6.41 8.61 3.64
N SER A 277 6.01 7.89 4.68
CA SER A 277 5.79 8.47 6.02
C SER A 277 7.08 9.03 6.62
N ALA A 278 8.21 8.33 6.43
CA ALA A 278 9.52 8.81 6.89
C ALA A 278 9.95 10.09 6.18
N VAL A 279 9.78 10.18 4.85
CA VAL A 279 10.11 11.38 4.08
C VAL A 279 9.19 12.54 4.44
N ALA A 280 7.88 12.30 4.58
CA ALA A 280 6.93 13.31 5.05
C ALA A 280 7.27 13.81 6.47
N GLY A 281 7.64 12.89 7.38
CA GLY A 281 8.10 13.24 8.72
C GLY A 281 9.36 14.10 8.70
N LEU A 282 10.35 13.75 7.88
CA LEU A 282 11.60 14.49 7.75
C LEU A 282 11.39 15.90 7.20
N THR A 283 10.55 16.04 6.17
CA THR A 283 10.24 17.34 5.55
C THR A 283 9.50 18.28 6.51
N ILE A 284 8.55 17.76 7.31
CA ILE A 284 7.91 18.53 8.37
C ILE A 284 8.92 18.90 9.47
N ALA A 285 9.81 17.97 9.84
CA ALA A 285 10.81 18.18 10.88
C ALA A 285 11.88 19.22 10.51
N THR A 286 12.23 19.36 9.23
CA THR A 286 13.14 20.41 8.73
C THR A 286 12.44 21.77 8.61
N SER A 287 11.11 21.79 8.47
CA SER A 287 10.31 23.01 8.27
C SER A 287 9.95 23.75 9.56
N LYS A 288 10.75 23.64 10.63
CA LYS A 288 10.43 24.20 11.95
C LYS A 288 10.05 25.69 11.88
N PRO A 289 9.04 26.13 12.64
CA PRO A 289 8.66 27.54 12.66
C PRO A 289 9.84 28.40 13.11
N HIS A 290 10.02 29.54 12.45
CA HIS A 290 11.11 30.47 12.77
C HIS A 290 10.97 30.93 14.23
N LYS A 291 12.00 30.71 15.05
CA LYS A 291 11.99 31.13 16.46
C LYS A 291 12.04 32.65 16.52
N VAL A 292 11.17 33.26 17.32
CA VAL A 292 11.23 34.70 17.59
C VAL A 292 12.40 34.94 18.55
N PRO A 293 13.34 35.85 18.23
CA PRO A 293 14.40 36.25 19.16
C PRO A 293 13.82 36.68 20.51
N GLU A 294 14.45 36.32 21.63
CA GLU A 294 13.94 36.67 22.97
C GLU A 294 13.77 38.19 23.14
N ASP A 295 14.69 38.98 22.59
CA ASP A 295 14.63 40.44 22.58
C ASP A 295 13.34 40.96 21.90
N TYR A 296 12.92 40.31 20.82
CA TYR A 296 11.73 40.70 20.06
C TYR A 296 10.44 40.34 20.78
N LYS A 297 10.42 39.30 21.61
CA LYS A 297 9.23 38.95 22.41
C LYS A 297 8.87 40.06 23.41
N LYS A 298 9.87 40.80 23.90
CA LYS A 298 9.74 41.93 24.82
C LYS A 298 9.54 43.28 24.12
N ALA A 299 9.50 43.29 22.78
CA ALA A 299 9.40 44.53 22.03
C ALA A 299 8.04 45.23 22.25
N VAL A 300 8.07 46.55 22.36
CA VAL A 300 6.88 47.40 22.56
C VAL A 300 6.67 48.28 21.32
N PRO A 301 5.43 48.45 20.81
CA PRO A 301 5.15 49.42 19.74
C PRO A 301 5.58 50.83 20.15
N CYS A 302 6.26 51.56 19.27
CA CYS A 302 6.76 52.91 19.53
C CYS A 302 6.15 53.91 18.56
N GLU A 303 5.29 54.81 19.07
CA GLU A 303 4.55 55.80 18.27
C GLU A 303 5.23 57.19 18.24
N LEU A 304 6.21 57.45 19.11
CA LEU A 304 6.90 58.75 19.26
C LEU A 304 7.75 59.17 18.04
N LYS A 305 7.41 60.22 17.29
CA LYS A 305 8.18 60.58 16.07
C LYS A 305 9.66 60.92 16.34
N ALA A 306 9.96 61.53 17.48
CA ALA A 306 11.32 61.80 17.95
C ALA A 306 11.66 60.91 19.17
N VAL A 307 12.90 60.41 19.22
CA VAL A 307 13.36 59.48 20.25
C VAL A 307 14.56 60.08 20.96
N TYR A 308 14.41 60.34 22.26
CA TYR A 308 15.49 60.79 23.13
C TYR A 308 15.90 59.70 24.10
N GLN A 309 17.21 59.52 24.28
CA GLN A 309 17.77 58.48 25.15
C GLN A 309 18.32 59.12 26.43
N ALA A 310 18.02 58.51 27.57
CA ALA A 310 18.56 58.90 28.87
C ALA A 310 19.13 57.66 29.59
N SER A 311 20.14 57.86 30.45
CA SER A 311 20.68 56.80 31.29
C SER A 311 19.92 56.72 32.62
N CYS A 312 19.75 55.50 33.12
CA CYS A 312 19.23 55.28 34.46
C CYS A 312 20.30 55.62 35.51
N ASN A 313 19.96 56.46 36.48
CA ASN A 313 20.88 56.87 37.54
C ASN A 313 21.33 55.71 38.46
N PHE A 314 20.59 54.59 38.47
CA PHE A 314 20.88 53.46 39.35
C PHE A 314 21.69 52.36 38.67
N CYS A 315 21.27 51.90 37.48
CA CYS A 315 21.94 50.80 36.79
C CYS A 315 22.75 51.23 35.56
N GLY A 316 22.74 52.52 35.20
CA GLY A 316 23.44 53.05 34.03
C GLY A 316 22.81 52.67 32.68
N GLY A 317 21.80 51.80 32.65
CA GLY A 317 21.15 51.35 31.42
C GLY A 317 20.40 52.47 30.71
N MET A 318 20.41 52.46 29.38
CA MET A 318 19.78 53.49 28.55
C MET A 318 18.30 53.17 28.34
N TYR A 319 17.42 54.17 28.42
CA TYR A 319 15.99 54.06 28.13
C TYR A 319 15.51 55.22 27.25
N ILE A 320 14.32 55.06 26.63
CA ILE A 320 13.69 56.13 25.85
C ILE A 320 12.72 56.89 26.74
N VAL A 321 12.87 58.21 26.78
CA VAL A 321 12.04 59.12 27.57
C VAL A 321 10.60 59.08 27.07
N GLY A 322 9.64 58.96 27.98
CA GLY A 322 8.20 58.89 27.66
C GLY A 322 7.67 57.49 27.31
N MET A 323 8.53 56.47 27.20
CA MET A 323 8.12 55.08 26.92
C MET A 323 7.88 54.24 28.18
N HIS A 324 8.46 54.62 29.31
CA HIS A 324 8.44 53.83 30.55
C HIS A 324 8.27 54.73 31.78
N THR A 325 7.54 54.25 32.79
CA THR A 325 7.38 54.91 34.10
C THR A 325 8.44 54.46 35.13
N GLY A 326 9.17 53.39 34.82
CA GLY A 326 10.32 52.88 35.59
C GLY A 326 11.37 52.30 34.63
N CYS A 327 12.60 52.15 35.12
CA CYS A 327 13.72 51.69 34.31
C CYS A 327 13.44 50.27 33.76
N PRO A 328 13.51 50.05 32.43
CA PRO A 328 13.24 48.75 31.83
C PRO A 328 14.26 47.67 32.19
N HIS A 329 15.39 48.06 32.80
CA HIS A 329 16.48 47.14 33.17
C HIS A 329 16.47 46.76 34.66
N CYS A 330 16.28 47.74 35.56
CA CYS A 330 16.36 47.51 37.02
C CYS A 330 15.06 47.83 37.78
N GLY A 331 14.01 48.32 37.11
CA GLY A 331 12.73 48.67 37.73
C GLY A 331 12.73 49.94 38.57
N ALA A 332 13.87 50.62 38.73
CA ALA A 332 13.96 51.86 39.49
C ALA A 332 13.08 52.98 38.89
N ALA A 333 12.48 53.82 39.72
CA ALA A 333 11.66 54.93 39.26
C ALA A 333 12.49 55.89 38.39
N ILE A 334 11.96 56.26 37.22
CA ILE A 334 12.57 57.24 36.34
C ILE A 334 12.21 58.64 36.85
N PRO A 335 13.18 59.56 37.04
CA PRO A 335 12.88 60.92 37.46
C PRO A 335 11.99 61.61 36.42
N PRO A 336 11.00 62.42 36.84
CA PRO A 336 10.13 63.15 35.91
C PRO A 336 10.99 64.13 35.11
N GLN A 337 11.18 63.83 33.82
CA GLN A 337 11.85 64.74 32.90
C GLN A 337 10.83 65.71 32.34
N SER A 338 11.14 67.01 32.43
CA SER A 338 10.32 68.03 31.79
C SER A 338 10.64 68.05 30.31
N TYR A 339 9.62 67.97 29.47
CA TYR A 339 9.82 67.98 28.03
C TYR A 339 8.66 68.71 27.36
N ILE A 340 8.95 69.38 26.26
CA ILE A 340 7.94 70.06 25.46
C ILE A 340 7.34 69.02 24.52
N GLN A 341 6.01 68.89 24.51
CA GLN A 341 5.28 68.10 23.54
C GLN A 341 4.70 68.98 22.44
N ASP A 342 4.66 68.48 21.20
CA ASP A 342 3.88 69.07 20.12
C ASP A 342 2.37 68.77 20.30
N PRO A 343 1.46 69.40 19.53
CA PRO A 343 0.02 69.15 19.60
C PRO A 343 -0.39 67.70 19.30
N GLN A 344 0.53 66.87 18.80
CA GLN A 344 0.34 65.45 18.54
C GLN A 344 0.97 64.55 19.61
N GLY A 345 1.43 65.11 20.74
CA GLY A 345 1.98 64.39 21.88
C GLY A 345 3.46 63.97 21.73
N ASN A 346 4.16 64.42 20.69
CA ASN A 346 5.57 64.05 20.48
C ASN A 346 6.49 64.95 21.31
N ILE A 347 7.51 64.36 21.95
CA ILE A 347 8.55 65.12 22.63
C ILE A 347 9.40 65.87 21.58
N VAL A 348 9.43 67.20 21.64
CA VAL A 348 10.18 68.06 20.70
C VAL A 348 11.47 68.61 21.32
N LYS A 349 11.55 68.66 22.65
CA LYS A 349 12.73 69.13 23.39
C LYS A 349 12.67 68.64 24.85
N ILE A 350 13.77 68.11 25.36
CA ILE A 350 13.95 67.88 26.81
C ILE A 350 14.45 69.19 27.44
N LEU A 351 13.85 69.61 28.55
CA LEU A 351 14.14 70.85 29.27
C LEU A 351 15.22 70.67 30.34
#